data_AF-A0A934LSH2-F1
#
_entry.id   AF-A0A934LSH2-F1
#
_cell.length_a   1.000
_cell.length_b   1.000
_cell.length_c   1.000
_cell.angle_alpha   90.00
_cell.angle_beta   90.00
_cell.angle_gamma   90.00
#
_symmetry.space_group_name_H-M   'P 1'
#
loop_
_entity.id
_entity.type
_entity.pdbx_description
1 polymer ?
#
loop_
_entity_poly.entity_id
_entity_poly.type
_entity_poly.pdbx_seq_one_letter_code
_entity_poly.pdbx_strand_id
1 'polypeptide(L)'
;MSHPLYVAFVWHLHQPYYRDEETGEYTQPWVRLHAVKDYLHLAQVLADYPAIRQTFNLVPCLVEQLSDYAHNQAMDRAQRLSRTPATKLTVQEKAYLLSFFFSISWEKVVRRQPHYWRLLRLKEEVGDQPWLLSTAYYRDLVAWFNLAWIDPATRERDRELKALVDKGSGYSHRDIERILQKQQEMMAEIITLYRRLQTRGQMEISTSPYFHPILPLLIDNGSAREASPGLELANPGFVHPEDAAEQVRLAVEAHRRYFGEPPRGLWPSEGAVSQELVDLVASRTDFAWLASDEGVLARSLGIAIERDSQGRVLNPQALYQPYRLEPTPPAPVNGGWGGGLQIVFRDHQLSDLIGFVYKHW
;
A
#
# COMPACT_ATOMS: atom_id res chain seq x y z
N MET A 1 -22.23 -23.89 -22.46
CA MET A 1 -20.89 -24.20 -21.89
C MET A 1 -20.76 -23.38 -20.62
N SER A 2 -20.50 -23.99 -19.47
CA SER A 2 -20.21 -23.24 -18.25
C SER A 2 -18.84 -22.59 -18.42
N HIS A 3 -18.78 -21.27 -18.53
CA HIS A 3 -17.52 -20.55 -18.49
C HIS A 3 -16.86 -20.80 -17.11
N PRO A 4 -15.53 -20.96 -17.03
CA PRO A 4 -14.85 -21.03 -15.74
C PRO A 4 -15.08 -19.71 -14.98
N LEU A 5 -15.16 -19.78 -13.65
CA LEU A 5 -15.18 -18.58 -12.81
C LEU A 5 -13.80 -17.92 -12.88
N TYR A 6 -13.75 -16.66 -13.30
CA TYR A 6 -12.55 -15.84 -13.26
C TYR A 6 -12.50 -15.08 -11.94
N VAL A 7 -11.42 -15.25 -11.18
CA VAL A 7 -11.18 -14.54 -9.92
C VAL A 7 -10.03 -13.59 -10.12
N ALA A 8 -10.27 -12.29 -9.89
CA ALA A 8 -9.25 -11.26 -9.95
C ALA A 8 -8.98 -10.70 -8.55
N PHE A 9 -7.76 -10.90 -8.05
CA PHE A 9 -7.27 -10.18 -6.88
C PHE A 9 -6.58 -8.91 -7.33
N VAL A 10 -7.01 -7.78 -6.79
CA VAL A 10 -6.39 -6.46 -7.01
C VAL A 10 -5.90 -5.96 -5.66
N TRP A 11 -4.59 -6.09 -5.41
CA TRP A 11 -3.97 -5.60 -4.18
C TRP A 11 -3.62 -4.12 -4.33
N HIS A 12 -4.31 -3.25 -3.61
CA HIS A 12 -4.02 -1.81 -3.61
C HIS A 12 -2.98 -1.47 -2.54
N LEU A 13 -1.77 -1.14 -3.00
CA LEU A 13 -0.64 -0.75 -2.14
C LEU A 13 -0.49 0.77 -2.17
N HIS A 14 -0.80 1.40 -1.05
CA HIS A 14 -0.72 2.84 -0.86
C HIS A 14 -0.04 3.19 0.46
N GLN A 15 0.76 4.25 0.42
CA GLN A 15 1.16 5.05 1.57
C GLN A 15 1.13 6.52 1.14
N PRO A 16 0.74 7.44 2.02
CA PRO A 16 0.93 8.87 1.81
C PRO A 16 2.37 9.22 1.44
N TYR A 17 2.53 10.38 0.81
CA TYR A 17 3.86 10.95 0.58
C TYR A 17 4.38 11.56 1.87
N TYR A 18 5.42 10.94 2.47
CA TYR A 18 5.91 11.31 3.79
C TYR A 18 7.14 12.21 3.78
N ARG A 19 7.73 12.46 2.61
CA ARG A 19 8.88 13.37 2.49
C ARG A 19 8.40 14.79 2.68
N ASP A 20 8.95 15.44 3.68
CA ASP A 20 8.80 16.87 3.89
C ASP A 20 9.68 17.60 2.87
N GLU A 21 9.08 18.42 2.00
CA GLU A 21 9.80 19.08 0.90
C GLU A 21 10.73 20.20 1.37
N GLU A 22 10.53 20.74 2.58
CA GLU A 22 11.38 21.80 3.14
C GLU A 22 12.68 21.24 3.74
N THR A 23 12.54 20.15 4.50
CA THR A 23 13.65 19.53 5.26
C THR A 23 14.27 18.33 4.55
N GLY A 24 13.53 17.70 3.63
CA GLY A 24 13.88 16.43 3.02
C GLY A 24 13.73 15.21 3.94
N GLU A 25 13.26 15.39 5.19
CA GLU A 25 13.08 14.30 6.13
C GLU A 25 11.80 13.49 5.83
N TYR A 26 11.86 12.18 6.05
CA TYR A 26 10.69 11.31 5.95
C TYR A 26 9.99 11.27 7.30
N THR A 27 8.81 11.87 7.36
CA THR A 27 8.06 12.10 8.60
C THR A 27 7.54 10.81 9.23
N GLN A 28 7.34 9.75 8.43
CA GLN A 28 6.83 8.46 8.88
C GLN A 28 7.62 7.28 8.28
N PRO A 29 7.77 6.18 9.03
CA PRO A 29 8.53 5.00 8.60
C PRO A 29 7.71 3.98 7.80
N TRP A 30 6.42 4.24 7.58
CA TRP A 30 5.47 3.20 7.14
C TRP A 30 5.79 2.62 5.77
N VAL A 31 6.35 3.41 4.85
CA VAL A 31 6.86 2.89 3.57
C VAL A 31 7.90 1.80 3.81
N ARG A 32 8.95 2.09 4.60
CA ARG A 32 10.02 1.14 4.91
C ARG A 32 9.50 -0.07 5.68
N LEU A 33 8.67 0.14 6.69
CA LEU A 33 8.19 -0.94 7.55
C LEU A 33 7.24 -1.89 6.83
N HIS A 34 6.31 -1.39 6.02
CA HIS A 34 5.44 -2.24 5.20
C HIS A 34 6.17 -2.87 4.02
N ALA A 35 7.20 -2.23 3.48
CA ALA A 35 8.01 -2.82 2.42
C ALA A 35 8.63 -4.16 2.82
N VAL A 36 9.25 -4.20 4.00
CA VAL A 36 9.98 -5.38 4.51
C VAL A 36 9.07 -6.39 5.21
N LYS A 37 7.83 -6.00 5.50
CA LYS A 37 6.82 -6.87 6.10
C LYS A 37 5.89 -7.52 5.08
N ASP A 38 5.39 -6.72 4.14
CA ASP A 38 4.21 -7.06 3.36
C ASP A 38 4.53 -7.06 1.85
N TYR A 39 5.07 -5.96 1.31
CA TYR A 39 5.17 -5.79 -0.14
C TYR A 39 6.10 -6.80 -0.81
N LEU A 40 7.30 -7.04 -0.24
CA LEU A 40 8.20 -8.05 -0.79
C LEU A 40 7.62 -9.46 -0.65
N HIS A 41 7.09 -9.79 0.53
CA HIS A 41 6.57 -11.12 0.83
C HIS A 41 5.42 -11.50 -0.11
N LEU A 42 4.44 -10.61 -0.35
CA LEU A 42 3.31 -10.89 -1.24
C LEU A 42 3.77 -11.27 -2.65
N ALA A 43 4.75 -10.55 -3.20
CA ALA A 43 5.30 -10.87 -4.51
C ALA A 43 6.14 -12.15 -4.52
N GLN A 44 6.87 -12.44 -3.44
CA GLN A 44 7.60 -13.71 -3.31
C GLN A 44 6.65 -14.91 -3.24
N VAL A 45 5.55 -14.80 -2.49
CA VAL A 45 4.49 -15.82 -2.47
C VAL A 45 3.93 -16.02 -3.87
N LEU A 46 3.56 -14.95 -4.59
CA LEU A 46 3.14 -15.08 -5.99
C LEU A 46 4.20 -15.79 -6.83
N ALA A 47 5.48 -15.48 -6.61
CA ALA A 47 6.57 -16.06 -7.39
C ALA A 47 6.66 -17.59 -7.30
N ASP A 48 6.26 -18.15 -6.15
CA ASP A 48 6.24 -19.59 -5.86
C ASP A 48 5.08 -20.34 -6.53
N TYR A 49 4.07 -19.64 -7.06
CA TYR A 49 2.93 -20.23 -7.77
C TYR A 49 2.78 -19.72 -9.22
N PRO A 50 3.66 -20.13 -10.16
CA PRO A 50 3.75 -19.58 -11.53
C PRO A 50 2.46 -19.59 -12.36
N ALA A 51 1.52 -20.49 -12.06
CA ALA A 51 0.24 -20.60 -12.77
C ALA A 51 -0.78 -19.54 -12.34
N ILE A 52 -0.63 -18.96 -11.14
CA ILE A 52 -1.51 -17.92 -10.60
C ILE A 52 -1.10 -16.59 -11.19
N ARG A 53 -2.07 -15.80 -11.65
CA ARG A 53 -1.90 -14.41 -12.08
C ARG A 53 -2.60 -13.49 -11.10
N GLN A 54 -2.00 -12.34 -10.80
CA GLN A 54 -2.59 -11.35 -9.89
C GLN A 54 -2.31 -9.91 -10.36
N THR A 55 -3.16 -8.99 -9.91
CA THR A 55 -2.98 -7.57 -10.17
C THR A 55 -2.53 -6.88 -8.89
N PHE A 56 -1.47 -6.09 -9.01
CA PHE A 56 -0.99 -5.21 -7.94
C PHE A 56 -1.12 -3.78 -8.41
N ASN A 57 -1.84 -2.98 -7.64
CA ASN A 57 -1.88 -1.55 -7.84
C ASN A 57 -0.84 -0.90 -6.92
N LEU A 58 0.07 -0.13 -7.48
CA LEU A 58 1.03 0.65 -6.70
C LEU A 58 0.82 2.13 -6.97
N VAL A 59 0.55 2.89 -5.92
CA VAL A 59 0.46 4.34 -6.02
C VAL A 59 1.84 4.92 -6.36
N PRO A 60 1.97 5.82 -7.36
CA PRO A 60 3.26 6.33 -7.80
C PRO A 60 4.12 6.94 -6.69
N CYS A 61 3.53 7.76 -5.82
CA CYS A 61 4.26 8.36 -4.68
C CYS A 61 4.74 7.31 -3.67
N LEU A 62 4.13 6.12 -3.58
CA LEU A 62 4.68 5.00 -2.80
C LEU A 62 5.91 4.42 -3.49
N VAL A 63 5.86 4.21 -4.82
CA VAL A 63 6.98 3.64 -5.59
C VAL A 63 8.20 4.56 -5.56
N GLU A 64 7.98 5.88 -5.65
CA GLU A 64 9.04 6.87 -5.48
C GLU A 64 9.74 6.73 -4.13
N GLN A 65 8.98 6.72 -3.03
CA GLN A 65 9.57 6.60 -1.70
C GLN A 65 10.28 5.25 -1.50
N LEU A 66 9.75 4.14 -2.05
CA LEU A 66 10.43 2.85 -2.06
C LEU A 66 11.78 2.92 -2.78
N SER A 67 11.83 3.61 -3.93
CA SER A 67 13.05 3.86 -4.67
C SER A 67 14.04 4.69 -3.83
N ASP A 68 13.59 5.75 -3.17
CA ASP A 68 14.46 6.58 -2.33
C ASP A 68 15.09 5.77 -1.18
N TYR A 69 14.30 4.93 -0.49
CA TYR A 69 14.85 4.04 0.53
C TYR A 69 15.82 3.00 -0.03
N ALA A 70 15.51 2.40 -1.18
CA ALA A 70 16.37 1.42 -1.83
C ALA A 70 17.76 2.01 -2.19
N HIS A 71 17.80 3.29 -2.58
CA HIS A 71 19.02 4.01 -2.95
C HIS A 71 19.67 4.79 -1.79
N ASN A 72 19.23 4.59 -0.54
CA ASN A 72 19.69 5.35 0.63
C ASN A 72 19.53 6.87 0.51
N GLN A 73 18.52 7.33 -0.23
CA GLN A 73 18.13 8.74 -0.39
C GLN A 73 17.02 9.15 0.59
N ALA A 74 16.39 8.18 1.27
CA ALA A 74 15.41 8.40 2.32
C ALA A 74 15.91 7.92 3.69
N MET A 75 15.54 8.65 4.74
CA MET A 75 15.72 8.22 6.12
C MET A 75 14.61 8.79 7.00
N ASP A 76 13.80 7.91 7.60
CA ASP A 76 12.80 8.30 8.58
C ASP A 76 13.38 8.45 10.00
N ARG A 77 12.61 9.11 10.87
CA ARG A 77 13.00 9.31 12.28
C ARG A 77 13.29 8.00 13.02
N ALA A 78 12.50 6.95 12.81
CA ALA A 78 12.72 5.67 13.49
C ALA A 78 14.01 4.98 13.01
N GLN A 79 14.32 5.07 11.71
CA GLN A 79 15.57 4.57 11.15
C GLN A 79 16.77 5.37 11.66
N ARG A 80 16.69 6.71 11.66
CA ARG A 80 17.72 7.59 12.21
C ARG A 80 18.03 7.23 13.67
N LEU A 81 16.99 7.13 14.51
CA LEU A 81 17.15 6.77 15.91
C LEU A 81 17.65 5.33 16.09
N SER A 82 17.34 4.43 15.16
CA SER A 82 17.89 3.09 15.16
C SER A 82 19.41 3.08 14.93
N ARG A 83 19.91 4.00 14.09
CA ARG A 83 21.35 4.18 13.83
C ARG A 83 22.07 4.99 14.93
N THR A 84 21.35 5.77 15.74
CA THR A 84 21.97 6.52 16.84
C THR A 84 22.49 5.56 17.91
N PRO A 85 23.79 5.61 18.31
CA PRO A 85 24.28 4.82 19.43
C PRO A 85 23.45 5.07 20.69
N ALA A 86 23.00 4.01 21.36
CA ALA A 86 22.09 4.13 22.50
C ALA A 86 22.63 5.00 23.65
N THR A 87 23.96 5.16 23.75
CA THR A 87 24.62 6.07 24.71
C THR A 87 24.42 7.55 24.41
N LYS A 88 24.08 7.90 23.17
CA LYS A 88 23.87 9.28 22.69
C LYS A 88 22.40 9.69 22.64
N LEU A 89 21.48 8.77 22.92
CA LEU A 89 20.04 9.07 22.90
C LEU A 89 19.68 10.04 24.03
N THR A 90 19.01 11.13 23.66
CA THR A 90 18.42 12.08 24.61
C THR A 90 17.23 11.47 25.35
N VAL A 91 16.78 12.10 26.43
CA VAL A 91 15.60 11.65 27.19
C VAL A 91 14.34 11.68 26.31
N GLN A 92 14.20 12.70 25.47
CA GLN A 92 13.08 12.87 24.54
C GLN A 92 13.08 11.80 23.44
N GLU A 93 14.25 11.45 22.90
CA GLU A 93 14.37 10.36 21.93
C GLU A 93 14.06 9.01 22.56
N LYS A 94 14.54 8.76 23.78
CA LYS A 94 14.19 7.56 24.55
C LYS A 94 12.68 7.44 24.77
N ALA A 95 12.01 8.54 25.15
CA ALA A 95 10.55 8.57 25.29
C ALA A 95 9.84 8.23 23.97
N TYR A 96 10.32 8.78 22.84
CA TYR A 96 9.81 8.44 21.51
C TYR A 96 10.01 6.95 21.18
N LEU A 97 11.17 6.36 21.50
CA LEU A 97 11.38 4.92 21.29
C LEU A 97 10.36 4.10 22.09
N LEU A 98 10.11 4.42 23.36
CA LEU A 98 9.13 3.68 24.17
C LEU A 98 7.70 3.82 23.66
N SER A 99 7.33 4.96 23.07
CA SER A 99 6.00 5.17 22.52
C SER A 99 5.83 4.49 21.16
N PHE A 100 6.84 4.56 20.30
CA PHE A 100 6.71 4.16 18.89
C PHE A 100 7.29 2.76 18.57
N PHE A 101 8.31 2.29 19.29
CA PHE A 101 8.99 1.03 18.94
C PHE A 101 8.22 -0.23 19.40
N PHE A 102 6.95 -0.07 19.76
CA PHE A 102 5.98 -1.14 19.95
C PHE A 102 4.74 -0.96 19.05
N SER A 103 4.82 -0.13 18.00
CA SER A 103 3.74 0.15 17.04
C SER A 103 3.48 -1.02 16.08
N ILE A 104 3.36 -2.23 16.60
CA ILE A 104 3.01 -3.46 15.88
C ILE A 104 2.09 -4.29 16.79
N SER A 105 1.34 -5.27 16.27
CA SER A 105 0.42 -6.05 17.12
C SER A 105 1.13 -6.69 18.31
N TRP A 106 0.76 -6.29 19.53
CA TRP A 106 1.35 -6.85 20.75
C TRP A 106 1.01 -8.33 20.90
N GLU A 107 -0.23 -8.69 20.61
CA GLU A 107 -0.72 -10.06 20.71
C GLU A 107 -0.08 -10.99 19.68
N LYS A 108 -0.09 -10.58 18.41
CA LYS A 108 0.31 -11.45 17.30
C LYS A 108 1.80 -11.43 17.03
N VAL A 109 2.52 -10.39 17.47
CA VAL A 109 3.95 -10.23 17.19
C VAL A 109 4.76 -10.14 18.47
N VAL A 110 4.56 -9.10 19.30
CA VAL A 110 5.44 -8.83 20.45
C VAL A 110 5.45 -9.98 21.46
N ARG A 111 4.28 -10.47 21.87
CA ARG A 111 4.13 -11.57 22.85
C ARG A 111 4.64 -12.92 22.34
N ARG A 112 4.75 -13.11 21.03
CA ARG A 112 5.30 -14.34 20.42
C ARG A 112 6.83 -14.35 20.43
N GLN A 113 7.48 -13.23 20.77
CA GLN A 113 8.93 -13.09 20.82
C GLN A 113 9.37 -12.86 22.28
N PRO A 114 9.87 -13.87 23.00
CA PRO A 114 10.10 -13.79 24.45
C PRO A 114 10.93 -12.58 24.90
N HIS A 115 11.99 -12.24 24.16
CA HIS A 115 12.84 -11.09 24.48
C HIS A 115 12.15 -9.76 24.19
N TYR A 116 11.41 -9.63 23.10
CA TYR A 116 10.69 -8.39 22.80
C TYR A 116 9.53 -8.16 23.77
N TRP A 117 8.84 -9.23 24.17
CA TRP A 117 7.83 -9.20 25.23
C TRP A 117 8.41 -8.75 26.56
N ARG A 118 9.60 -9.25 26.94
CA ARG A 118 10.30 -8.77 28.14
C ARG A 118 10.57 -7.27 28.08
N LEU A 119 10.95 -6.72 26.93
CA LEU A 119 11.17 -5.28 26.77
C LEU A 119 9.89 -4.48 26.97
N LEU A 120 8.76 -4.98 26.44
CA LEU A 120 7.44 -4.35 26.64
C LEU A 120 7.04 -4.34 28.12
N ARG A 121 7.25 -5.45 28.84
CA ARG A 121 6.94 -5.55 30.28
C ARG A 121 7.74 -4.54 31.10
N LEU A 122 9.03 -4.40 30.83
CA LEU A 122 9.86 -3.40 31.49
C LEU A 122 9.43 -1.97 31.18
N LYS A 123 8.98 -1.70 29.94
CA LYS A 123 8.39 -0.40 29.57
C LYS A 123 7.13 -0.10 30.40
N GLU A 124 6.26 -1.10 30.58
CA GLU A 124 5.05 -0.97 31.41
C GLU A 124 5.39 -0.71 32.89
N GLU A 125 6.44 -1.32 33.42
CA GLU A 125 6.88 -1.13 34.82
C GLU A 125 7.46 0.26 35.10
N VAL A 126 8.17 0.87 34.15
CA VAL A 126 8.80 2.20 34.36
C VAL A 126 7.89 3.39 34.01
N GLY A 127 6.79 3.17 33.27
CA GLY A 127 5.89 4.23 32.82
C GLY A 127 6.62 5.33 32.05
N ASP A 128 6.36 6.60 32.41
CA ASP A 128 6.93 7.79 31.75
C ASP A 128 8.35 8.14 32.22
N GLN A 129 9.10 7.17 32.74
CA GLN A 129 10.45 7.38 33.28
C GLN A 129 11.53 6.68 32.42
N PRO A 130 11.76 7.13 31.18
CA PRO A 130 12.68 6.47 30.24
C PRO A 130 14.15 6.42 30.73
N TRP A 131 14.55 7.28 31.67
CA TRP A 131 15.91 7.30 32.23
C TRP A 131 16.22 6.11 33.16
N LEU A 132 15.20 5.41 33.67
CA LEU A 132 15.40 4.21 34.50
C LEU A 132 15.88 2.99 33.70
N LEU A 133 15.70 3.00 32.37
CA LEU A 133 16.07 1.91 31.48
C LEU A 133 17.52 2.06 31.01
N SER A 134 18.25 0.95 31.02
CA SER A 134 19.68 0.93 30.67
C SER A 134 19.93 1.20 29.18
N THR A 135 21.17 1.57 28.84
CA THR A 135 21.62 1.65 27.43
C THR A 135 21.42 0.34 26.68
N ALA A 136 21.63 -0.80 27.34
CA ALA A 136 21.42 -2.12 26.73
C ALA A 136 19.96 -2.37 26.37
N TYR A 137 19.02 -1.90 27.21
CA TYR A 137 17.58 -1.98 26.92
C TYR A 137 17.23 -1.28 25.60
N TYR A 138 17.67 -0.03 25.41
CA TYR A 138 17.32 0.73 24.21
C TYR A 138 17.92 0.14 22.94
N ARG A 139 19.12 -0.42 23.04
CA ARG A 139 19.77 -1.13 21.93
C ARG A 139 18.99 -2.38 21.55
N ASP A 140 18.55 -3.17 22.54
CA ASP A 140 17.76 -4.37 22.27
C ASP A 140 16.35 -4.02 21.76
N LEU A 141 15.74 -2.93 22.23
CA LEU A 141 14.47 -2.41 21.73
C LEU A 141 14.55 -2.02 20.25
N VAL A 142 15.58 -1.26 19.88
CA VAL A 142 15.82 -0.87 18.49
C VAL A 142 16.00 -2.08 17.57
N ALA A 143 16.80 -3.06 18.00
CA ALA A 143 17.00 -4.29 17.23
C ALA A 143 15.69 -5.06 17.06
N TRP A 144 14.95 -5.28 18.15
CA TRP A 144 13.70 -6.04 18.10
C TRP A 144 12.60 -5.35 17.31
N PHE A 145 12.46 -4.03 17.39
CA PHE A 145 11.51 -3.29 16.58
C PHE A 145 11.77 -3.56 15.09
N ASN A 146 13.01 -3.37 14.63
CA ASN A 146 13.34 -3.55 13.22
C ASN A 146 13.25 -5.02 12.78
N LEU A 147 13.60 -5.99 13.63
CA LEU A 147 13.42 -7.41 13.36
C LEU A 147 11.93 -7.80 13.29
N ALA A 148 11.11 -7.33 14.23
CA ALA A 148 9.70 -7.69 14.32
C ALA A 148 8.89 -7.22 13.11
N TRP A 149 9.33 -6.15 12.44
CA TRP A 149 8.74 -5.66 11.21
C TRP A 149 9.16 -6.44 9.96
N ILE A 150 10.23 -7.24 10.00
CA ILE A 150 10.55 -8.11 8.87
C ILE A 150 9.60 -9.31 8.88
N ASP A 151 9.05 -9.64 7.71
CA ASP A 151 8.22 -10.81 7.48
C ASP A 151 8.81 -12.08 8.17
N PRO A 152 8.00 -12.83 8.96
CA PRO A 152 8.48 -14.05 9.62
C PRO A 152 9.10 -15.08 8.67
N ALA A 153 8.54 -15.30 7.48
CA ALA A 153 9.08 -16.28 6.54
C ALA A 153 10.45 -15.83 6.01
N THR A 154 10.62 -14.54 5.77
CA THR A 154 11.89 -13.93 5.38
C THR A 154 12.94 -14.04 6.48
N ARG A 155 12.57 -13.77 7.74
CA ARG A 155 13.47 -13.93 8.90
C ARG A 155 13.96 -15.37 9.06
N GLU A 156 13.11 -16.35 8.81
CA GLU A 156 13.47 -17.76 8.94
C GLU A 156 14.36 -18.25 7.79
N ARG A 157 14.11 -17.76 6.57
CA ARG A 157 14.87 -18.14 5.36
C ARG A 157 16.27 -17.51 5.30
N ASP A 158 16.42 -16.26 5.75
CA ASP A 158 17.72 -15.58 5.76
C ASP A 158 18.54 -15.98 7.00
N ARG A 159 19.69 -16.61 6.78
CA ARG A 159 20.54 -17.14 7.87
C ARG A 159 21.03 -16.07 8.85
N GLU A 160 21.29 -14.85 8.38
CA GLU A 160 21.80 -13.78 9.24
C GLU A 160 20.68 -13.19 10.10
N LEU A 161 19.51 -12.97 9.51
CA LEU A 161 18.33 -12.54 10.26
C LEU A 161 17.88 -13.59 11.26
N LYS A 162 17.90 -14.87 10.89
CA LYS A 162 17.62 -15.97 11.80
C LYS A 162 18.59 -15.96 12.98
N ALA A 163 19.90 -15.87 12.73
CA ALA A 163 20.90 -15.79 13.80
C ALA A 163 20.70 -14.58 14.72
N LEU A 164 20.26 -13.44 14.17
CA LEU A 164 19.93 -12.25 14.95
C LEU A 164 18.68 -12.46 15.81
N VAL A 165 17.63 -13.10 15.30
CA VAL A 165 16.46 -13.49 16.09
C VAL A 165 16.83 -14.46 17.21
N ASP A 166 17.62 -15.49 16.90
CA ASP A 166 18.07 -16.51 17.84
C ASP A 166 18.97 -15.92 18.95
N LYS A 167 19.74 -14.87 18.63
CA LYS A 167 20.55 -14.13 19.61
C LYS A 167 19.69 -13.52 20.72
N GLY A 168 18.51 -13.02 20.38
CA GLY A 168 17.47 -12.60 21.31
C GLY A 168 17.72 -11.32 22.12
N SER A 169 18.94 -11.05 22.57
CA SER A 169 19.29 -9.84 23.34
C SER A 169 20.79 -9.56 23.33
N GLY A 170 21.22 -8.46 23.94
CA GLY A 170 22.63 -8.07 23.95
C GLY A 170 23.15 -7.73 22.55
N TYR A 171 22.29 -7.11 21.73
CA TYR A 171 22.64 -6.72 20.37
C TYR A 171 23.81 -5.74 20.38
N SER A 172 24.66 -5.78 19.37
CA SER A 172 25.68 -4.76 19.15
C SER A 172 25.13 -3.65 18.24
N HIS A 173 25.84 -2.52 18.15
CA HIS A 173 25.48 -1.51 17.15
C HIS A 173 25.63 -2.06 15.72
N ARG A 174 26.63 -2.91 15.48
CA ARG A 174 26.83 -3.62 14.21
C ARG A 174 25.67 -4.53 13.85
N ASP A 175 25.04 -5.16 14.85
CA ASP A 175 23.88 -6.03 14.63
C ASP A 175 22.69 -5.20 14.11
N ILE A 176 22.46 -4.02 14.69
CA ILE A 176 21.40 -3.10 14.27
C ILE A 176 21.66 -2.61 12.85
N GLU A 177 22.89 -2.18 12.55
CA GLU A 177 23.27 -1.79 11.18
C GLU A 177 23.04 -2.94 10.19
N ARG A 178 23.32 -4.19 10.58
CA ARG A 178 23.05 -5.34 9.71
C ARG A 178 21.55 -5.56 9.48
N ILE A 179 20.71 -5.41 10.51
CA ILE A 179 19.24 -5.49 10.35
C ILE A 179 18.74 -4.41 9.38
N LEU A 180 19.20 -3.17 9.56
CA LEU A 180 18.80 -2.05 8.70
C LEU A 180 19.30 -2.23 7.25
N GLN A 181 20.50 -2.79 7.08
CA GLN A 181 21.03 -3.14 5.76
C GLN A 181 20.16 -4.22 5.09
N LYS A 182 19.76 -5.26 5.81
CA LYS A 182 18.83 -6.29 5.29
C LYS A 182 17.50 -5.68 4.86
N GLN A 183 16.95 -4.73 5.63
CA GLN A 183 15.75 -4.00 5.23
C GLN A 183 15.95 -3.22 3.92
N GLN A 184 17.09 -2.56 3.75
CA GLN A 184 17.43 -1.84 2.51
C GLN A 184 17.59 -2.79 1.31
N GLU A 185 18.27 -3.93 1.49
CA GLU A 185 18.40 -4.99 0.47
C GLU A 185 17.01 -5.48 0.01
N MET A 186 16.09 -5.71 0.96
CA MET A 186 14.71 -6.10 0.66
C MET A 186 13.94 -5.04 -0.13
N MET A 187 14.06 -3.77 0.24
CA MET A 187 13.39 -2.67 -0.49
C MET A 187 13.90 -2.56 -1.93
N ALA A 188 15.20 -2.75 -2.17
CA ALA A 188 15.77 -2.81 -3.51
C ALA A 188 15.27 -4.01 -4.33
N GLU A 189 14.97 -5.13 -3.67
CA GLU A 189 14.42 -6.33 -4.33
C GLU A 189 12.99 -6.11 -4.84
N ILE A 190 12.16 -5.31 -4.16
CA ILE A 190 10.73 -5.14 -4.48
C ILE A 190 10.51 -4.73 -5.94
N ILE A 191 11.06 -3.59 -6.37
CA ILE A 191 10.84 -3.08 -7.73
C ILE A 191 11.35 -4.10 -8.76
N THR A 192 12.53 -4.69 -8.51
CA THR A 192 13.15 -5.69 -9.38
C THR A 192 12.27 -6.95 -9.52
N LEU A 193 11.75 -7.46 -8.41
CA LEU A 193 10.88 -8.63 -8.38
C LEU A 193 9.57 -8.36 -9.12
N TYR A 194 8.92 -7.23 -8.85
CA TYR A 194 7.66 -6.85 -9.49
C TYR A 194 7.83 -6.75 -11.01
N ARG A 195 8.88 -6.08 -11.50
CA ARG A 195 9.20 -6.04 -12.94
C ARG A 195 9.40 -7.43 -13.55
N ARG A 196 10.08 -8.33 -12.83
CA ARG A 196 10.29 -9.71 -13.30
C ARG A 196 8.98 -10.48 -13.39
N LEU A 197 8.10 -10.33 -12.40
CA LEU A 197 6.78 -10.97 -12.38
C LEU A 197 5.86 -10.41 -13.47
N GLN A 198 5.97 -9.12 -13.77
CA GLN A 198 5.28 -8.46 -14.87
C GLN A 198 5.76 -8.95 -16.23
N THR A 199 7.08 -8.96 -16.47
CA THR A 199 7.67 -9.38 -17.75
C THR A 199 7.30 -10.82 -18.13
N ARG A 200 7.14 -11.71 -17.14
CA ARG A 200 6.73 -13.10 -17.37
C ARG A 200 5.21 -13.30 -17.46
N GLY A 201 4.42 -12.23 -17.41
CA GLY A 201 2.96 -12.26 -17.53
C GLY A 201 2.23 -12.84 -16.31
N GLN A 202 2.86 -12.84 -15.13
CA GLN A 202 2.26 -13.34 -13.91
C GLN A 202 1.64 -12.22 -13.04
N MET A 203 2.21 -11.03 -13.11
CA MET A 203 1.73 -9.85 -12.40
C MET A 203 1.28 -8.80 -13.40
N GLU A 204 0.06 -8.28 -13.26
CA GLU A 204 -0.26 -6.99 -13.84
C GLU A 204 0.03 -5.91 -12.80
N ILE A 205 0.79 -4.88 -13.18
CA ILE A 205 1.01 -3.70 -12.36
C ILE A 205 0.11 -2.59 -12.89
N SER A 206 -0.82 -2.13 -12.05
CA SER A 206 -1.67 -0.97 -12.33
C SER A 206 -1.22 0.24 -11.51
N THR A 207 -1.69 1.42 -11.88
CA THR A 207 -1.33 2.68 -11.19
C THR A 207 -2.55 3.33 -10.55
N SER A 208 -2.29 4.33 -9.71
CA SER A 208 -3.27 5.32 -9.25
C SER A 208 -2.82 6.72 -9.66
N PRO A 209 -3.65 7.77 -9.46
CA PRO A 209 -3.21 9.16 -9.55
C PRO A 209 -1.98 9.39 -8.65
N TYR A 210 -1.04 10.24 -9.07
CA TYR A 210 0.33 10.25 -8.50
C TYR A 210 0.38 10.34 -6.98
N PHE A 211 -0.28 11.34 -6.40
CA PHE A 211 -0.37 11.57 -4.96
C PHE A 211 -1.65 11.00 -4.34
N HIS A 212 -2.35 10.12 -5.06
CA HIS A 212 -3.64 9.54 -4.65
C HIS A 212 -4.77 10.55 -4.33
N PRO A 213 -4.93 11.70 -5.01
CA PRO A 213 -6.10 12.55 -4.80
C PRO A 213 -7.39 11.89 -5.30
N ILE A 214 -8.51 12.29 -4.73
CA ILE A 214 -9.85 11.95 -5.22
C ILE A 214 -10.12 12.75 -6.50
N LEU A 215 -9.82 12.16 -7.66
CA LEU A 215 -9.84 12.88 -8.95
C LEU A 215 -11.17 13.57 -9.27
N PRO A 216 -12.36 12.97 -9.04
CA PRO A 216 -13.62 13.67 -9.28
C PRO A 216 -13.70 15.02 -8.55
N LEU A 217 -13.19 15.11 -7.33
CA LEU A 217 -13.21 16.33 -6.52
C LEU A 217 -12.15 17.35 -6.96
N LEU A 218 -11.06 16.91 -7.61
CA LEU A 218 -10.13 17.84 -8.26
C LEU A 218 -10.73 18.41 -9.54
N ILE A 219 -11.39 17.57 -10.35
CA ILE A 219 -12.01 18.00 -11.61
C ILE A 219 -13.09 19.05 -11.32
N ASP A 220 -14.06 18.70 -10.48
CA ASP A 220 -15.10 19.60 -10.00
C ASP A 220 -15.66 19.04 -8.68
N ASN A 221 -15.45 19.75 -7.57
CA ASN A 221 -15.98 19.34 -6.27
C ASN A 221 -17.52 19.33 -6.21
N GLY A 222 -18.19 19.98 -7.18
CA GLY A 222 -19.63 19.89 -7.46
C GLY A 222 -20.13 18.46 -7.61
N SER A 223 -19.31 17.57 -8.19
CA SER A 223 -19.63 16.15 -8.41
C SER A 223 -20.00 15.41 -7.13
N ALA A 224 -19.54 15.87 -5.96
CA ALA A 224 -19.89 15.28 -4.66
C ALA A 224 -21.41 15.26 -4.40
N ARG A 225 -22.17 16.20 -5.01
CA ARG A 225 -23.63 16.27 -4.86
C ARG A 225 -24.36 15.13 -5.56
N GLU A 226 -23.76 14.46 -6.53
CA GLU A 226 -24.35 13.27 -7.16
C GLU A 226 -24.46 12.12 -6.16
N ALA A 227 -23.39 11.92 -5.37
CA ALA A 227 -23.38 10.91 -4.32
C ALA A 227 -24.10 11.36 -3.04
N SER A 228 -24.10 12.66 -2.74
CA SER A 228 -24.69 13.25 -1.54
C SER A 228 -25.50 14.51 -1.87
N PRO A 229 -26.77 14.33 -2.32
CA PRO A 229 -27.65 15.45 -2.62
C PRO A 229 -27.81 16.37 -1.40
N GLY A 230 -27.60 17.67 -1.60
CA GLY A 230 -27.69 18.67 -0.53
C GLY A 230 -26.40 18.92 0.25
N LEU A 231 -25.27 18.30 -0.13
CA LEU A 231 -23.97 18.61 0.46
C LEU A 231 -23.62 20.10 0.24
N GLU A 232 -23.34 20.79 1.33
CA GLU A 232 -22.80 22.14 1.30
C GLU A 232 -21.35 22.07 0.80
N LEU A 233 -21.03 22.88 -0.21
CA LEU A 233 -19.71 22.91 -0.83
C LEU A 233 -19.06 24.27 -0.58
N ALA A 234 -17.73 24.29 -0.65
CA ALA A 234 -16.96 25.52 -0.58
C ALA A 234 -17.40 26.54 -1.66
N ASN A 235 -17.32 27.83 -1.32
CA ASN A 235 -17.59 28.95 -2.21
C ASN A 235 -16.40 29.93 -2.13
N PRO A 236 -15.64 30.17 -3.22
CA PRO A 236 -15.85 29.62 -4.56
C PRO A 236 -15.64 28.10 -4.63
N GLY A 237 -16.26 27.47 -5.64
CA GLY A 237 -16.09 26.04 -5.91
C GLY A 237 -14.63 25.70 -6.23
N PHE A 238 -14.25 24.43 -6.01
CA PHE A 238 -12.92 23.93 -6.28
C PHE A 238 -12.97 23.11 -7.58
N VAL A 239 -12.39 23.66 -8.66
CA VAL A 239 -12.52 23.15 -10.04
C VAL A 239 -11.16 23.26 -10.73
N HIS A 240 -10.44 22.15 -10.78
CA HIS A 240 -9.07 22.04 -11.27
C HIS A 240 -8.87 20.75 -12.12
N PRO A 241 -9.58 20.63 -13.27
CA PRO A 241 -9.40 19.50 -14.18
C PRO A 241 -7.97 19.37 -14.72
N GLU A 242 -7.21 20.46 -14.78
CA GLU A 242 -5.79 20.48 -15.13
C GLU A 242 -4.93 19.72 -14.12
N ASP A 243 -5.21 19.86 -12.82
CA ASP A 243 -4.49 19.14 -11.76
C ASP A 243 -4.82 17.66 -11.82
N ALA A 244 -6.09 17.31 -12.05
CA ALA A 244 -6.50 15.92 -12.26
C ALA A 244 -5.78 15.28 -13.46
N ALA A 245 -5.67 16.02 -14.58
CA ALA A 245 -4.96 15.56 -15.77
C ALA A 245 -3.47 15.38 -15.50
N GLU A 246 -2.85 16.28 -14.74
CA GLU A 246 -1.44 16.21 -14.38
C GLU A 246 -1.13 15.02 -13.46
N GLN A 247 -2.00 14.74 -12.48
CA GLN A 247 -1.88 13.57 -11.61
C GLN A 247 -1.90 12.26 -12.40
N VAL A 248 -2.71 12.17 -13.45
CA VAL A 248 -2.77 11.02 -14.35
C VAL A 248 -1.53 10.95 -15.24
N ARG A 249 -1.09 12.08 -15.81
CA ARG A 249 0.10 12.15 -16.66
C ARG A 249 1.36 11.72 -15.90
N LEU A 250 1.56 12.27 -14.70
CA LEU A 250 2.67 11.92 -13.81
C LEU A 250 2.63 10.44 -13.42
N ALA A 251 1.46 9.88 -13.17
CA ALA A 251 1.30 8.46 -12.84
C ALA A 251 1.77 7.55 -13.99
N VAL A 252 1.37 7.85 -15.24
CA VAL A 252 1.82 7.10 -16.41
C VAL A 252 3.33 7.22 -16.61
N GLU A 253 3.89 8.42 -16.42
CA GLU A 253 5.34 8.66 -16.53
C GLU A 253 6.12 7.88 -15.46
N ALA A 254 5.67 7.92 -14.21
CA ALA A 254 6.27 7.19 -13.11
C ALA A 254 6.23 5.68 -13.35
N HIS A 255 5.10 5.15 -13.80
CA HIS A 255 4.98 3.73 -14.11
C HIS A 255 5.94 3.30 -15.22
N ARG A 256 6.07 4.09 -16.30
CA ARG A 256 7.09 3.86 -17.35
C ARG A 256 8.51 3.88 -16.77
N ARG A 257 8.82 4.86 -15.92
CA ARG A 257 10.14 5.02 -15.30
C ARG A 257 10.52 3.81 -14.45
N TYR A 258 9.63 3.35 -13.57
CA TYR A 258 9.92 2.28 -12.62
C TYR A 258 9.75 0.88 -13.20
N PHE A 259 8.77 0.68 -14.08
CA PHE A 259 8.39 -0.66 -14.57
C PHE A 259 8.69 -0.91 -16.06
N GLY A 260 8.97 0.14 -16.84
CA GLY A 260 9.43 0.04 -18.23
C GLY A 260 8.34 0.16 -19.30
N GLU A 261 7.06 0.18 -18.91
CA GLU A 261 5.92 0.32 -19.83
C GLU A 261 4.80 1.17 -19.20
N PRO A 262 3.88 1.77 -19.98
CA PRO A 262 2.71 2.43 -19.39
C PRO A 262 1.79 1.42 -18.68
N PRO A 263 1.05 1.85 -17.65
CA PRO A 263 0.09 0.99 -16.97
C PRO A 263 -1.16 0.77 -17.84
N ARG A 264 -1.74 -0.43 -17.78
CA ARG A 264 -3.00 -0.75 -18.45
C ARG A 264 -4.24 -0.51 -17.58
N GLY A 265 -4.06 -0.56 -16.27
CA GLY A 265 -5.13 -0.31 -15.30
C GLY A 265 -4.90 0.98 -14.51
N LEU A 266 -5.99 1.67 -14.22
CA LEU A 266 -6.03 2.77 -13.25
C LEU A 266 -6.97 2.36 -12.10
N TRP A 267 -6.45 2.36 -10.88
CA TRP A 267 -7.24 2.35 -9.67
C TRP A 267 -7.51 3.79 -9.25
N PRO A 268 -8.74 4.32 -9.41
CA PRO A 268 -9.10 5.62 -8.88
C PRO A 268 -8.98 5.62 -7.35
N SER A 269 -8.45 6.69 -6.78
CA SER A 269 -8.28 6.81 -5.32
C SER A 269 -9.62 6.60 -4.62
N GLU A 270 -9.65 5.70 -3.63
CA GLU A 270 -10.86 5.26 -2.93
C GLU A 270 -11.99 4.70 -3.83
N GLY A 271 -11.66 4.26 -5.05
CA GLY A 271 -12.66 3.80 -6.03
C GLY A 271 -13.59 4.92 -6.53
N ALA A 272 -13.24 6.19 -6.30
CA ALA A 272 -14.05 7.34 -6.66
C ALA A 272 -14.04 7.58 -8.17
N VAL A 273 -15.24 7.71 -8.75
CA VAL A 273 -15.43 7.92 -10.20
C VAL A 273 -16.49 8.98 -10.46
N SER A 274 -16.39 9.66 -11.61
CA SER A 274 -17.42 10.51 -12.21
C SER A 274 -17.35 10.40 -13.73
N GLN A 275 -18.35 10.91 -14.45
CA GLN A 275 -18.32 10.89 -15.92
C GLN A 275 -17.13 11.72 -16.46
N GLU A 276 -16.84 12.86 -15.85
CA GLU A 276 -15.73 13.73 -16.27
C GLU A 276 -14.37 13.05 -16.07
N LEU A 277 -14.22 12.23 -15.02
CA LEU A 277 -13.02 11.40 -14.85
C LEU A 277 -12.88 10.40 -16.02
N VAL A 278 -13.98 9.75 -16.40
CA VAL A 278 -14.00 8.79 -17.52
C VAL A 278 -13.59 9.49 -18.81
N ASP A 279 -14.13 10.67 -19.08
CA ASP A 279 -13.82 11.48 -20.27
C ASP A 279 -12.35 11.93 -20.28
N LEU A 280 -11.85 12.39 -19.13
CA LEU A 280 -10.45 12.80 -18.96
C LEU A 280 -9.48 11.64 -19.21
N VAL A 281 -9.75 10.48 -18.61
CA VAL A 281 -8.91 9.29 -18.75
C VAL A 281 -8.92 8.79 -20.19
N ALA A 282 -10.10 8.67 -20.79
CA ALA A 282 -10.26 8.10 -22.11
C ALA A 282 -9.69 8.99 -23.23
N SER A 283 -9.65 10.32 -23.02
CA SER A 283 -9.09 11.27 -23.99
C SER A 283 -7.57 11.43 -23.91
N ARG A 284 -6.93 11.02 -22.81
CA ARG A 284 -5.51 11.34 -22.53
C ARG A 284 -4.60 10.13 -22.37
N THR A 285 -5.16 8.93 -22.26
CA THR A 285 -4.39 7.74 -21.89
C THR A 285 -4.87 6.50 -22.63
N ASP A 286 -4.01 5.47 -22.59
CA ASP A 286 -4.29 4.14 -23.13
C ASP A 286 -4.76 3.17 -22.03
N PHE A 287 -5.34 3.68 -20.93
CA PHE A 287 -5.91 2.82 -19.91
C PHE A 287 -6.98 1.91 -20.52
N ALA A 288 -6.91 0.62 -20.18
CA ALA A 288 -7.84 -0.40 -20.64
C ALA A 288 -8.96 -0.65 -19.61
N TRP A 289 -8.69 -0.41 -18.33
CA TRP A 289 -9.68 -0.65 -17.28
C TRP A 289 -9.54 0.28 -16.06
N LEU A 290 -10.68 0.53 -15.42
CA LEU A 290 -10.85 1.16 -14.11
C LEU A 290 -11.44 0.17 -13.09
N ALA A 291 -11.36 0.48 -11.79
CA ALA A 291 -12.09 -0.25 -10.76
C ALA A 291 -12.90 0.70 -9.86
N SER A 292 -14.03 0.23 -9.34
CA SER A 292 -14.83 0.94 -8.33
C SER A 292 -15.60 -0.05 -7.44
N ASP A 293 -16.47 0.44 -6.56
CA ASP A 293 -17.23 -0.35 -5.60
C ASP A 293 -18.60 -0.78 -6.15
N GLU A 294 -19.11 -1.93 -5.71
CA GLU A 294 -20.45 -2.41 -6.09
C GLU A 294 -21.58 -1.42 -5.77
N GLY A 295 -21.41 -0.55 -4.76
CA GLY A 295 -22.37 0.50 -4.44
C GLY A 295 -22.43 1.62 -5.49
N VAL A 296 -21.36 1.83 -6.27
CA VAL A 296 -21.37 2.72 -7.44
C VAL A 296 -22.18 2.05 -8.55
N LEU A 297 -21.86 0.79 -8.87
CA LEU A 297 -22.58 0.02 -9.88
C LEU A 297 -24.09 -0.06 -9.61
N ALA A 298 -24.48 -0.40 -8.38
CA ALA A 298 -25.87 -0.52 -7.96
C ALA A 298 -26.65 0.78 -8.23
N ARG A 299 -26.07 1.92 -7.87
CA ARG A 299 -26.66 3.25 -8.09
C ARG A 299 -26.73 3.60 -9.57
N SER A 300 -25.68 3.33 -10.34
CA SER A 300 -25.66 3.59 -11.79
C SER A 300 -26.71 2.78 -12.55
N LEU A 301 -26.99 1.55 -12.13
CA LEU A 301 -27.98 0.68 -12.77
C LEU A 301 -29.40 0.80 -12.21
N GLY A 302 -29.58 1.48 -11.07
CA GLY A 302 -30.86 1.54 -10.37
C GLY A 302 -31.33 0.17 -9.82
N ILE A 303 -30.38 -0.68 -9.41
CA ILE A 303 -30.63 -2.02 -8.87
C ILE A 303 -30.03 -2.18 -7.47
N ALA A 304 -30.44 -3.23 -6.75
CA ALA A 304 -29.73 -3.70 -5.57
C ALA A 304 -28.78 -4.86 -5.93
N ILE A 305 -27.61 -4.92 -5.28
CA ILE A 305 -26.79 -6.13 -5.24
C ILE A 305 -27.30 -6.95 -4.05
N GLU A 306 -28.12 -7.96 -4.35
CA GLU A 306 -28.82 -8.76 -3.34
C GLU A 306 -27.91 -9.86 -2.80
N ARG A 307 -28.03 -10.17 -1.50
CA ARG A 307 -27.21 -11.20 -0.85
C ARG A 307 -28.03 -12.12 0.04
N ASP A 308 -27.63 -13.39 0.14
CA ASP A 308 -28.21 -14.35 1.09
C ASP A 308 -27.75 -14.11 2.54
N SER A 309 -28.28 -14.89 3.49
CA SER A 309 -27.90 -14.80 4.92
C SER A 309 -26.43 -15.15 5.20
N GLN A 310 -25.71 -15.68 4.22
CA GLN A 310 -24.30 -16.04 4.30
C GLN A 310 -23.42 -15.04 3.53
N GLY A 311 -24.00 -13.96 3.00
CA GLY A 311 -23.30 -12.90 2.29
C GLY A 311 -23.04 -13.18 0.80
N ARG A 312 -23.63 -14.24 0.23
CA ARG A 312 -23.41 -14.58 -1.19
C ARG A 312 -24.34 -13.77 -2.08
N VAL A 313 -23.80 -13.26 -3.17
CA VAL A 313 -24.57 -12.47 -4.16
C VAL A 313 -25.63 -13.34 -4.84
N LEU A 314 -26.88 -12.89 -4.81
CA LEU A 314 -28.06 -13.56 -5.40
C LEU A 314 -28.25 -13.22 -6.88
N ASN A 315 -27.74 -12.07 -7.34
CA ASN A 315 -27.75 -11.62 -8.73
C ASN A 315 -26.32 -11.47 -9.30
N PRO A 316 -25.50 -12.55 -9.33
CA PRO A 316 -24.08 -12.49 -9.70
C PRO A 316 -23.84 -11.98 -11.12
N GLN A 317 -24.81 -12.12 -12.03
CA GLN A 317 -24.75 -11.58 -13.38
C GLN A 317 -24.66 -10.05 -13.43
N ALA A 318 -25.11 -9.35 -12.39
CA ALA A 318 -24.94 -7.91 -12.30
C ALA A 318 -23.52 -7.54 -11.85
N LEU A 319 -22.97 -8.21 -10.85
CA LEU A 319 -21.68 -7.82 -10.27
C LEU A 319 -20.46 -8.44 -10.96
N TYR A 320 -20.51 -9.74 -11.28
CA TYR A 320 -19.35 -10.53 -11.72
C TYR A 320 -19.13 -10.46 -13.23
N GLN A 321 -19.16 -9.23 -13.78
CA GLN A 321 -18.83 -8.94 -15.16
C GLN A 321 -18.19 -7.55 -15.29
N PRO A 322 -17.31 -7.34 -16.29
CA PRO A 322 -16.85 -6.00 -16.63
C PRO A 322 -17.96 -5.20 -17.33
N TYR A 323 -17.95 -3.88 -17.12
CA TYR A 323 -18.83 -2.94 -17.81
C TYR A 323 -18.02 -2.05 -18.74
N ARG A 324 -18.57 -1.75 -19.91
CA ARG A 324 -17.98 -0.79 -20.84
C ARG A 324 -18.38 0.61 -20.43
N LEU A 325 -17.41 1.50 -20.31
CA LEU A 325 -17.64 2.92 -20.08
C LEU A 325 -17.84 3.63 -21.42
N GLU A 326 -18.73 4.63 -21.44
CA GLU A 326 -19.03 5.46 -22.61
C GLU A 326 -18.50 6.88 -22.37
N PRO A 327 -17.25 7.17 -22.78
CA PRO A 327 -16.70 8.52 -22.68
C PRO A 327 -17.33 9.47 -23.71
N THR A 328 -17.36 10.76 -23.37
CA THR A 328 -17.85 11.85 -24.21
C THR A 328 -16.73 12.89 -24.45
N PRO A 329 -16.24 13.06 -25.69
CA PRO A 329 -16.61 12.33 -26.90
C PRO A 329 -16.13 10.86 -26.87
N PRO A 330 -16.69 9.98 -27.72
CA PRO A 330 -16.27 8.59 -27.80
C PRO A 330 -14.75 8.48 -28.00
N ALA A 331 -14.10 7.70 -27.15
CA ALA A 331 -12.66 7.50 -27.22
C ALA A 331 -12.28 6.67 -28.46
N PRO A 332 -11.06 6.84 -28.99
CA PRO A 332 -10.52 5.92 -29.98
C PRO A 332 -10.59 4.47 -29.47
N VAL A 333 -10.76 3.51 -30.37
CA VAL A 333 -10.74 2.08 -30.03
C VAL A 333 -9.33 1.71 -29.56
N ASN A 334 -9.06 1.88 -28.27
CA ASN A 334 -7.83 1.43 -27.65
C ASN A 334 -7.88 -0.10 -27.56
N GLY A 335 -6.72 -0.78 -27.67
CA GLY A 335 -6.58 -2.24 -27.72
C GLY A 335 -7.01 -3.03 -26.47
N GLY A 336 -7.89 -2.47 -25.64
CA GLY A 336 -8.56 -3.16 -24.56
C GLY A 336 -9.49 -4.27 -25.06
N TRP A 337 -9.85 -5.17 -24.14
CA TRP A 337 -10.77 -6.28 -24.43
C TRP A 337 -12.12 -5.74 -24.92
N GLY A 338 -12.39 -5.84 -26.22
CA GLY A 338 -13.66 -5.41 -26.82
C GLY A 338 -13.72 -3.94 -27.29
N GLY A 339 -12.61 -3.19 -27.27
CA GLY A 339 -12.49 -1.91 -27.98
C GLY A 339 -12.99 -0.65 -27.25
N GLY A 340 -12.76 -0.55 -25.94
CA GLY A 340 -13.06 0.65 -25.14
C GLY A 340 -12.57 0.53 -23.70
N LEU A 341 -12.68 1.63 -22.93
CA LEU A 341 -12.35 1.65 -21.50
C LEU A 341 -13.38 0.82 -20.72
N GLN A 342 -12.90 -0.14 -19.93
CA GLN A 342 -13.74 -1.00 -19.10
C GLN A 342 -13.72 -0.56 -17.65
N ILE A 343 -14.70 -0.98 -16.85
CA ILE A 343 -14.68 -0.87 -15.40
C ILE A 343 -15.11 -2.20 -14.77
N VAL A 344 -14.44 -2.57 -13.68
CA VAL A 344 -14.80 -3.72 -12.84
C VAL A 344 -15.20 -3.25 -11.45
N PHE A 345 -16.11 -3.97 -10.81
CA PHE A 345 -16.64 -3.59 -9.50
C PHE A 345 -16.27 -4.61 -8.44
N ARG A 346 -15.83 -4.10 -7.28
CA ARG A 346 -15.42 -4.89 -6.13
C ARG A 346 -16.63 -5.58 -5.50
N ASP A 347 -16.51 -6.89 -5.22
CA ASP A 347 -17.36 -7.55 -4.22
C ASP A 347 -16.96 -7.05 -2.84
N HIS A 348 -17.69 -6.06 -2.34
CA HIS A 348 -17.35 -5.33 -1.14
C HIS A 348 -17.22 -6.28 0.05
N GLN A 349 -18.26 -7.09 0.30
CA GLN A 349 -18.29 -8.00 1.44
C GLN A 349 -17.17 -9.04 1.39
N LEU A 350 -16.95 -9.69 0.23
CA LEU A 350 -15.90 -10.69 0.11
C LEU A 350 -14.51 -10.07 0.29
N SER A 351 -14.26 -8.91 -0.31
CA SER A 351 -12.97 -8.24 -0.19
C SER A 351 -12.70 -7.76 1.24
N ASP A 352 -13.72 -7.27 1.95
CA ASP A 352 -13.59 -6.83 3.35
C ASP A 352 -13.39 -8.01 4.32
N LEU A 353 -14.01 -9.16 4.04
CA LEU A 353 -13.74 -10.37 4.79
C LEU A 353 -12.26 -10.74 4.73
N ILE A 354 -11.66 -10.70 3.54
CA ILE A 354 -10.24 -10.99 3.32
C ILE A 354 -9.35 -9.89 3.94
N GLY A 355 -9.66 -8.61 3.68
CA GLY A 355 -8.80 -7.48 4.07
C GLY A 355 -8.88 -7.10 5.54
N PHE A 356 -10.04 -7.27 6.19
CA PHE A 356 -10.30 -6.71 7.51
C PHE A 356 -10.80 -7.70 8.55
N VAL A 357 -11.52 -8.75 8.16
CA VAL A 357 -12.15 -9.67 9.13
C VAL A 357 -11.27 -10.87 9.43
N TYR A 358 -10.84 -11.60 8.41
CA TYR A 358 -10.09 -12.86 8.55
C TYR A 358 -8.74 -12.70 9.22
N LYS A 359 -8.18 -11.48 9.26
CA LYS A 359 -6.98 -11.21 10.05
C LYS A 359 -7.16 -11.55 11.53
N HIS A 360 -8.39 -11.59 12.05
CA HIS A 360 -8.72 -11.91 13.44
C HIS A 360 -8.97 -13.41 13.71
N TRP A 361 -9.04 -14.23 12.67
CA TRP A 361 -9.34 -15.66 12.78
C TRP A 361 -8.13 -16.49 13.19
#